data_AF-A0A7X7SD14-F1
#
_entry.id   AF-A0A7X7SD14-F1
#
_cell.length_a   1.000
_cell.length_b   1.000
_cell.length_c   1.000
_cell.angle_alpha   90.00
_cell.angle_beta   90.00
_cell.angle_gamma   90.00
#
_symmetry.space_group_name_H-M   'P 1'
#
loop_
_entity.id
_entity.type
_entity.pdbx_description
1 polymer ?
#
loop_
_entity_poly.entity_id
_entity_poly.type
_entity_poly.pdbx_seq_one_letter_code
_entity_poly.pdbx_strand_id
1 'polypeptide(L)'
;MNWIDITCLIIVTLFTFLGIWAGLFKSIFKLVAWIIAAIGAYYGYDIAGPFISSNFDLTQTTIRMICVIGGFLIPLFSIYTFIFILDRWIKKTPLNGLNRLGGALFGLAKSLIICFVLLTIIHYLPFSGSLHQTRNSSISYELYKELAAKDISTQISMIQTKAAEEVKKLQEQNPEKKESSSSKEDSSKSQRK
;
A
#
# COMPACT_ATOMS: atom_id res chain seq x y z
N MET A 1 8.38 17.24 21.75
CA MET A 1 8.53 16.26 20.65
C MET A 1 7.56 16.62 19.55
N ASN A 2 7.98 16.39 18.31
CA ASN A 2 7.20 16.76 17.15
C ASN A 2 5.95 15.87 17.01
N TRP A 3 4.84 16.39 16.49
CA TRP A 3 3.62 15.57 16.31
C TRP A 3 3.88 14.38 15.38
N ILE A 4 4.74 14.54 14.36
CA ILE A 4 5.18 13.45 13.47
C ILE A 4 5.92 12.35 14.24
N ASP A 5 6.82 12.73 15.15
CA ASP A 5 7.56 11.76 15.99
C ASP A 5 6.61 11.02 16.92
N ILE A 6 5.64 11.74 17.50
CA ILE A 6 4.62 11.17 18.38
C ILE A 6 3.75 10.16 17.62
N THR A 7 3.30 10.50 16.41
CA THR A 7 2.54 9.57 15.55
C THR A 7 3.35 8.34 15.19
N CYS A 8 4.61 8.49 14.77
CA CYS A 8 5.47 7.36 14.45
C CYS A 8 5.71 6.47 15.68
N LEU A 9 5.96 7.08 16.85
CA LEU A 9 6.16 6.36 18.10
C LEU A 9 4.92 5.58 18.52
N ILE A 10 3.73 6.15 18.36
CA ILE A 10 2.45 5.46 18.62
C ILE A 10 2.30 4.27 17.69
N ILE A 11 2.54 4.44 16.38
CA ILE A 11 2.44 3.35 15.40
C ILE A 11 3.42 2.23 15.74
N VAL A 12 4.69 2.55 15.99
CA VAL A 12 5.73 1.56 16.32
C VAL A 12 5.36 0.82 17.61
N THR A 13 4.96 1.54 18.66
CA THR A 13 4.61 0.94 19.94
C THR A 13 3.39 0.03 19.82
N LEU A 14 2.32 0.50 19.17
CA LEU A 14 1.09 -0.28 18.98
C LEU A 14 1.37 -1.56 18.17
N PHE A 15 2.01 -1.45 17.01
CA PHE A 15 2.26 -2.62 16.16
C PHE A 15 3.26 -3.59 16.77
N THR A 16 4.27 -3.10 17.50
CA THR A 16 5.19 -3.98 18.26
C THR A 16 4.44 -4.71 19.37
N PHE A 17 3.56 -4.03 20.11
CA PHE A 17 2.75 -4.64 21.17
C PHE A 17 1.76 -5.68 20.61
N LEU A 18 1.09 -5.35 19.50
CA LEU A 18 0.24 -6.27 18.75
C LEU A 18 1.05 -7.48 18.23
N GLY A 19 2.29 -7.27 17.82
CA GLY A 19 3.23 -8.32 17.40
C GLY A 19 3.58 -9.29 18.54
N ILE A 20 3.87 -8.76 19.74
CA ILE A 20 4.13 -9.55 20.95
C ILE A 20 2.91 -10.40 21.31
N TRP A 21 1.70 -9.85 21.19
CA TRP A 21 0.45 -10.55 21.47
C TRP A 21 0.10 -11.60 20.40
N ALA A 22 0.40 -11.32 19.13
CA ALA A 22 0.11 -12.22 18.04
C ALA A 22 1.11 -13.39 17.95
N GLY A 23 2.39 -13.15 18.22
CA GLY A 23 3.48 -14.09 18.00
C GLY A 23 3.99 -14.11 16.54
N LEU A 24 5.22 -14.61 16.36
CA LEU A 24 5.91 -14.66 15.07
C LEU A 24 5.20 -15.58 14.09
N PHE A 25 4.97 -16.84 14.47
CA PHE A 25 4.36 -17.84 13.60
C PHE A 25 3.01 -17.36 13.08
N LYS A 26 2.16 -16.88 13.99
CA LYS A 26 0.85 -16.34 13.64
C LYS A 26 0.94 -15.22 12.61
N SER A 27 1.94 -14.34 12.74
CA SER A 27 2.12 -13.20 11.85
C SER A 27 2.60 -13.62 10.47
N ILE A 28 3.55 -14.57 10.38
CA ILE A 28 4.05 -15.11 9.10
C ILE A 28 2.95 -15.89 8.39
N PHE A 29 2.26 -16.79 9.08
CA PHE A 29 1.19 -17.59 8.46
C PHE A 29 0.03 -16.71 7.99
N LYS A 30 -0.31 -15.62 8.69
CA LYS A 30 -1.30 -14.65 8.18
C LYS A 30 -0.84 -14.01 6.88
N LEU A 31 0.43 -13.64 6.77
CA LEU A 31 0.96 -13.06 5.54
C LEU A 31 0.86 -14.06 4.38
N VAL A 32 1.27 -15.31 4.63
CA VAL A 32 1.15 -16.41 3.66
C VAL A 32 -0.32 -16.67 3.30
N ALA A 33 -1.24 -16.60 4.28
CA ALA A 33 -2.67 -16.76 4.06
C ALA A 33 -3.23 -15.71 3.09
N TRP A 34 -2.80 -14.46 3.23
CA TRP A 34 -3.19 -13.38 2.32
C TRP A 34 -2.67 -13.62 0.89
N ILE A 35 -1.44 -14.11 0.74
CA ILE A 35 -0.86 -14.42 -0.58
C ILE A 35 -1.63 -15.58 -1.24
N ILE A 36 -1.85 -16.67 -0.51
CA ILE A 36 -2.59 -17.83 -1.03
C ILE A 36 -4.03 -17.45 -1.36
N ALA A 37 -4.68 -16.63 -0.53
CA ALA A 37 -6.03 -16.14 -0.79
C ALA A 37 -6.07 -15.26 -2.05
N ALA A 38 -5.09 -14.38 -2.26
CA ALA A 38 -5.01 -13.57 -3.47
C ALA A 38 -4.83 -14.44 -4.73
N ILE A 39 -4.00 -15.48 -4.66
CA ILE A 39 -3.84 -16.47 -5.73
C ILE A 39 -5.17 -17.23 -5.97
N GLY A 40 -5.84 -17.65 -4.91
CA GLY A 40 -7.15 -18.29 -4.98
C GLY A 40 -8.23 -17.40 -5.58
N ALA A 41 -8.19 -16.10 -5.30
CA ALA A 41 -9.08 -15.12 -5.92
C ALA A 41 -8.84 -15.01 -7.43
N TYR A 42 -7.58 -15.03 -7.85
CA TYR A 42 -7.19 -14.94 -9.26
C TYR A 42 -7.64 -16.18 -10.06
N TYR A 43 -7.40 -17.39 -9.54
CA TYR A 43 -7.77 -18.65 -10.21
C TYR A 43 -9.18 -19.16 -9.88
N GLY A 44 -9.91 -18.50 -8.98
CA GLY A 44 -11.17 -18.99 -8.43
C GLY A 44 -12.24 -19.24 -9.50
N TYR A 45 -12.31 -18.38 -10.53
CA TYR A 45 -13.26 -18.55 -11.63
C TYR A 45 -12.90 -19.73 -12.54
N ASP A 46 -11.63 -19.93 -12.85
CA ASP A 46 -11.22 -21.02 -13.75
C ASP A 46 -11.49 -22.40 -13.13
N ILE A 47 -11.39 -22.49 -11.79
CA ILE A 47 -11.61 -23.73 -11.05
C ILE A 47 -13.10 -23.98 -10.79
N ALA A 48 -13.83 -22.98 -10.27
CA ALA A 48 -15.21 -23.16 -9.78
C ALA A 48 -16.29 -22.66 -10.76
N GLY A 49 -15.92 -21.80 -11.72
CA GLY A 49 -16.84 -21.19 -12.67
C GLY A 49 -17.61 -22.19 -13.52
N PRO A 50 -16.97 -23.19 -14.15
CA PRO A 50 -17.67 -24.21 -14.93
C PRO A 50 -18.66 -25.02 -14.10
N PHE A 51 -18.29 -25.35 -12.86
CA PHE A 51 -19.15 -26.10 -11.94
C PHE A 51 -20.39 -25.28 -11.56
N ILE A 52 -20.22 -24.01 -11.22
CA ILE A 52 -21.34 -23.14 -10.83
C ILE A 52 -22.25 -22.83 -12.02
N SER A 53 -21.67 -22.56 -13.21
CA SER A 53 -22.45 -22.29 -14.43
C SER A 53 -23.27 -23.49 -14.90
N SER A 54 -22.85 -24.72 -14.58
CA SER A 54 -23.60 -25.93 -14.95
C SER A 54 -24.72 -26.28 -13.97
N ASN A 55 -24.67 -25.78 -12.73
CA ASN A 55 -25.63 -26.13 -11.67
C ASN A 55 -26.59 -24.99 -11.33
N PHE A 56 -26.25 -23.75 -11.70
CA PHE A 56 -27.03 -22.57 -11.38
C PHE A 56 -27.22 -21.68 -12.61
N ASP A 57 -28.47 -21.24 -12.82
CA ASP A 57 -28.84 -20.37 -13.93
C ASP A 57 -28.61 -18.90 -13.53
N LEU A 58 -27.33 -18.50 -13.49
CA LEU A 58 -26.87 -17.18 -13.08
C LEU A 58 -26.14 -16.47 -14.23
N THR A 59 -26.13 -15.15 -14.21
CA THR A 59 -25.35 -14.37 -15.17
C THR A 59 -23.85 -14.61 -14.99
N GLN A 60 -23.08 -14.59 -16.09
CA GLN A 60 -21.64 -14.85 -16.07
C GLN A 60 -20.86 -13.90 -15.15
N THR A 61 -21.30 -12.64 -15.06
CA THR A 61 -20.72 -11.65 -14.14
C THR A 61 -20.92 -12.04 -12.68
N THR A 62 -22.11 -12.53 -12.32
CA THR A 62 -22.43 -12.97 -10.96
C THR A 62 -21.62 -14.21 -10.59
N ILE A 63 -21.53 -15.18 -11.50
CA ILE A 63 -20.71 -16.39 -11.31
C ILE A 63 -19.26 -16.01 -11.06
N ARG A 64 -18.70 -15.12 -11.89
CA ARG A 64 -17.32 -14.63 -11.73
C ARG A 64 -17.10 -13.98 -10.37
N MET A 65 -18.01 -13.09 -9.92
CA MET A 65 -17.89 -12.48 -8.60
C MET A 65 -17.91 -13.50 -7.47
N ILE A 66 -18.86 -14.45 -7.50
CA ILE A 66 -18.97 -15.51 -6.49
C ILE A 66 -17.69 -16.35 -6.45
N CYS A 67 -17.16 -16.73 -7.61
CA CYS A 67 -15.94 -17.54 -7.69
C CYS A 67 -14.70 -16.81 -7.18
N VAL A 68 -14.55 -15.52 -7.51
CA VAL A 68 -13.42 -14.71 -7.03
C VAL A 68 -13.51 -14.51 -5.51
N ILE A 69 -14.70 -14.16 -5.00
CA ILE A 69 -14.93 -13.98 -3.57
C ILE A 69 -14.73 -15.30 -2.81
N GLY A 70 -15.30 -16.39 -3.31
CA GLY A 70 -15.13 -17.72 -2.74
C GLY A 70 -13.68 -18.20 -2.79
N GLY A 71 -13.01 -17.99 -3.92
CA GLY A 71 -11.60 -18.30 -4.12
C GLY A 71 -10.67 -17.51 -3.19
N PHE A 72 -11.07 -16.31 -2.75
CA PHE A 72 -10.37 -15.56 -1.72
C PHE A 72 -10.72 -16.05 -0.30
N LEU A 73 -12.01 -16.11 0.04
CA LEU A 73 -12.49 -16.36 1.41
C LEU A 73 -12.20 -17.78 1.90
N ILE A 74 -12.42 -18.80 1.06
CA ILE A 74 -12.30 -20.21 1.45
C ILE A 74 -10.88 -20.55 1.92
N PRO A 75 -9.82 -20.34 1.10
CA PRO A 75 -8.46 -20.62 1.56
C PRO A 75 -8.03 -19.72 2.71
N LEU A 76 -8.44 -18.45 2.72
CA LEU A 76 -8.15 -17.53 3.82
C LEU A 76 -8.69 -18.08 5.15
N PHE A 77 -9.97 -18.44 5.20
CA PHE A 77 -10.60 -18.94 6.41
C PHE A 77 -10.03 -20.29 6.86
N SER A 78 -9.73 -21.17 5.90
CA SER A 78 -9.08 -22.46 6.16
C SER A 78 -7.72 -22.28 6.84
N ILE A 79 -6.87 -21.40 6.31
CA ILE A 79 -5.56 -21.13 6.88
C ILE A 79 -5.67 -20.42 8.23
N TYR A 80 -6.60 -19.47 8.39
CA TYR A 80 -6.83 -18.82 9.69
C TYR A 80 -7.27 -19.81 10.77
N THR A 81 -8.09 -20.79 10.43
CA THR A 81 -8.47 -21.88 11.33
C THR A 81 -7.25 -22.74 11.69
N PHE A 82 -6.43 -23.09 10.71
CA PHE A 82 -5.19 -23.82 10.94
C PHE A 82 -4.22 -23.06 11.87
N ILE A 83 -4.06 -21.75 11.66
CA ILE A 83 -3.27 -20.87 12.51
C ILE A 83 -3.78 -20.88 13.96
N PHE A 84 -5.11 -20.83 14.16
CA PHE A 84 -5.71 -20.88 15.49
C PHE A 84 -5.41 -22.19 16.22
N ILE A 85 -5.46 -23.31 15.49
CA ILE A 85 -5.09 -24.62 16.03
C ILE A 85 -3.60 -24.60 16.40
N LEU A 86 -2.72 -24.21 15.46
CA LEU A 86 -1.27 -24.18 15.65
C LEU A 86 -0.84 -23.31 16.85
N ASP A 87 -1.51 -22.17 17.05
CA ASP A 87 -1.28 -21.29 18.21
C ASP A 87 -1.48 -22.01 19.55
N ARG A 88 -2.49 -22.89 19.65
CA ARG A 88 -2.70 -23.70 20.87
C ARG A 88 -1.57 -24.70 21.12
N TRP A 89 -0.98 -25.26 20.06
CA TRP A 89 0.16 -26.19 20.19
C TRP A 89 1.42 -25.46 20.62
N ILE A 90 1.72 -24.33 19.98
CA ILE A 90 2.92 -23.53 20.28
C ILE A 90 2.90 -23.02 21.73
N LYS A 91 1.74 -22.62 22.24
CA LYS A 91 1.59 -22.16 23.64
C LYS A 91 1.96 -23.21 24.68
N LYS A 92 1.90 -24.51 24.34
CA LYS A 92 2.30 -25.60 25.23
C LYS A 92 3.80 -25.87 25.23
N THR A 93 4.55 -25.24 24.33
CA THR A 93 6.01 -25.40 24.23
C THR A 93 6.72 -24.29 25.00
N PRO A 94 7.92 -24.56 25.56
CA PRO A 94 8.74 -23.52 26.20
C PRO A 94 9.21 -22.44 25.22
N LEU A 95 9.10 -22.70 23.91
CA LEU A 95 9.44 -21.76 22.83
C LEU A 95 8.43 -20.61 22.66
N ASN A 96 7.34 -20.59 23.44
CA ASN A 96 6.36 -19.52 23.38
C ASN A 96 6.97 -18.12 23.67
N GLY A 97 7.98 -18.04 24.55
CA GLY A 97 8.71 -16.79 24.79
C GLY A 97 9.42 -16.29 23.52
N LEU A 98 10.14 -17.17 22.83
CA LEU A 98 10.84 -16.84 21.58
C LEU A 98 9.84 -16.50 20.45
N ASN A 99 8.70 -17.20 20.38
CA ASN A 99 7.63 -16.87 19.45
C ASN A 99 7.07 -15.45 19.67
N ARG A 100 6.88 -15.03 20.92
CA ARG A 100 6.42 -13.67 21.25
C ARG A 100 7.48 -12.62 20.94
N LEU A 101 8.76 -12.91 21.22
CA LEU A 101 9.87 -12.02 20.89
C LEU A 101 10.02 -11.83 19.38
N GLY A 102 9.97 -12.92 18.61
CA GLY A 102 9.94 -12.85 17.15
C GLY A 102 8.73 -12.07 16.64
N GLY A 103 7.57 -12.22 17.30
CA GLY A 103 6.37 -11.42 17.01
C GLY A 103 6.60 -9.93 17.23
N ALA A 104 7.34 -9.55 18.28
CA ALA A 104 7.75 -8.16 18.53
C ALA A 104 8.60 -7.61 17.38
N LEU A 105 9.63 -8.36 16.97
CA LEU A 105 10.52 -7.98 15.86
C LEU A 105 9.76 -7.84 14.55
N PHE A 106 8.86 -8.78 14.25
CA PHE A 106 8.03 -8.72 13.06
C PHE A 106 7.04 -7.54 13.09
N GLY A 107 6.43 -7.28 14.25
CA GLY A 107 5.56 -6.12 14.48
C GLY A 107 6.30 -4.79 14.30
N LEU A 108 7.52 -4.71 14.83
CA LEU A 108 8.41 -3.57 14.69
C LEU A 108 8.78 -3.35 13.22
N ALA A 109 9.26 -4.38 12.51
CA ALA A 109 9.59 -4.29 11.09
C ALA A 109 8.39 -3.81 10.25
N LYS A 110 7.20 -4.39 10.48
CA LYS A 110 5.97 -3.96 9.82
C LYS A 110 5.65 -2.49 10.13
N SER A 111 5.76 -2.07 11.38
CA SER A 111 5.49 -0.69 11.79
C SER A 111 6.44 0.32 11.15
N LEU A 112 7.71 -0.04 10.99
CA LEU A 112 8.71 0.77 10.29
C LEU A 112 8.34 0.97 8.82
N ILE A 113 7.87 -0.08 8.15
CA ILE A 113 7.38 0.01 6.76
C ILE A 113 6.19 0.98 6.67
N ILE A 114 5.22 0.88 7.60
CA ILE A 114 4.08 1.80 7.63
C ILE A 114 4.53 3.24 7.89
N CYS A 115 5.42 3.48 8.85
CA CYS A 115 5.98 4.81 9.12
C CYS A 115 6.73 5.35 7.90
N PHE A 116 7.48 4.51 7.20
CA PHE A 116 8.20 4.88 5.98
C PHE A 116 7.24 5.33 4.88
N VAL A 117 6.18 4.56 4.63
CA VAL A 117 5.14 4.94 3.66
C VAL A 117 4.46 6.26 4.07
N LEU A 118 4.16 6.44 5.35
CA LEU A 118 3.55 7.67 5.86
C LEU A 118 4.46 8.90 5.67
N LEU A 119 5.75 8.76 5.99
CA LEU A 119 6.75 9.83 5.80
C LEU A 119 6.99 10.11 4.32
N THR A 120 6.91 9.10 3.46
CA THR A 120 6.95 9.25 2.00
C THR A 120 5.79 10.13 1.53
N ILE A 121 4.56 9.83 1.96
CA ILE A 121 3.38 10.64 1.63
C ILE A 121 3.58 12.09 2.10
N ILE A 122 4.08 12.29 3.33
CA ILE A 122 4.39 13.63 3.87
C ILE A 122 5.48 14.35 3.07
N HIS A 123 6.45 13.61 2.53
CA HIS A 123 7.52 14.18 1.71
C HIS A 123 6.98 14.74 0.37
N TYR A 124 6.05 14.02 -0.27
CA TYR A 124 5.47 14.43 -1.55
C TYR A 124 4.36 15.47 -1.42
N LEU A 125 3.72 15.60 -0.26
CA LEU A 125 2.72 16.66 -0.06
C LEU A 125 3.40 18.04 -0.02
N PRO A 126 2.97 18.99 -0.89
CA PRO A 126 3.51 20.35 -0.90
C PRO A 126 2.93 21.15 0.28
N PHE A 127 3.48 20.94 1.48
CA PHE A 127 3.10 21.70 2.66
C PHE A 127 3.72 23.10 2.63
N SER A 128 2.90 24.14 2.66
CA SER A 128 3.31 25.53 2.89
C SER A 128 3.10 25.94 4.35
N GLY A 129 4.00 26.77 4.91
CA GLY A 129 3.88 27.34 6.27
C GLY A 129 4.56 26.54 7.40
N SER A 130 4.01 26.64 8.63
CA SER A 130 4.58 26.10 9.88
C SER A 130 4.75 24.58 9.90
N LEU A 131 4.03 23.86 9.03
CA LEU A 131 4.13 22.40 8.87
C LEU A 131 5.47 21.97 8.25
N HIS A 132 6.09 22.80 7.40
CA HIS A 132 7.39 22.51 6.79
C HIS A 132 8.53 22.54 7.83
N GLN A 133 8.49 23.53 8.72
CA GLN A 133 9.46 23.67 9.81
C GLN A 133 9.31 22.55 10.84
N THR A 134 8.06 22.17 11.10
CA THR A 134 7.69 21.06 11.97
C THR A 134 8.12 19.71 11.37
N ARG A 135 8.09 19.52 10.05
CA ARG A 135 8.63 18.31 9.41
C ARG A 135 10.16 18.20 9.50
N ASN A 136 10.87 19.29 9.23
CA ASN A 136 12.35 19.28 9.21
C ASN A 136 13.01 19.13 10.58
N SER A 137 12.28 19.38 11.67
CA SER A 137 12.78 19.21 13.05
C SER A 137 12.42 17.87 13.68
N SER A 138 11.82 16.95 12.91
CA SER A 138 11.45 15.60 13.37
C SER A 138 12.61 14.63 13.14
N ILE A 139 13.00 13.92 14.20
CA ILE A 139 14.05 12.89 14.16
C ILE A 139 13.65 11.75 13.22
N SER A 140 12.36 11.38 13.24
CA SER A 140 11.81 10.33 12.38
C SER A 140 11.93 10.70 10.89
N TYR A 141 11.71 11.98 10.55
CA TYR A 141 11.84 12.48 9.19
C TYR A 141 13.29 12.62 8.74
N GLU A 142 14.20 13.01 9.63
CA GLU A 142 15.64 13.03 9.35
C GLU A 142 16.18 11.64 9.03
N LEU A 143 15.83 10.64 9.84
CA LEU A 143 16.18 9.24 9.60
C LEU A 143 15.59 8.72 8.28
N TYR A 144 14.35 9.08 7.97
CA TYR A 144 13.76 8.80 6.65
C TYR A 144 14.55 9.48 5.53
N LYS A 145 14.93 10.76 5.66
CA LYS A 145 15.66 11.48 4.62
C LYS A 145 17.02 10.83 4.35
N GLU A 146 17.74 10.39 5.37
CA GLU A 146 19.03 9.71 5.21
C GLU A 146 18.89 8.36 4.50
N LEU A 147 17.87 7.58 4.86
CA LEU A 147 17.60 6.26 4.26
C LEU A 147 16.97 6.34 2.86
N ALA A 148 16.16 7.37 2.61
CA ALA A 148 15.24 7.42 1.47
C ALA A 148 15.61 8.51 0.46
N ALA A 149 16.00 9.71 0.90
CA ALA A 149 16.17 10.85 -0.01
C ALA A 149 17.36 10.69 -0.97
N LYS A 150 18.35 9.85 -0.64
CA LYS A 150 19.47 9.55 -1.52
C LYS A 150 19.06 8.74 -2.75
N ASP A 151 18.07 7.86 -2.63
CA ASP A 151 17.63 6.95 -3.70
C ASP A 151 16.31 7.41 -4.36
N ILE A 152 15.39 7.95 -3.54
CA ILE A 152 14.08 8.42 -3.99
C ILE A 152 14.19 9.68 -4.87
N SER A 153 15.06 10.64 -4.56
CA SER A 153 15.19 11.88 -5.37
C SER A 153 15.70 11.63 -6.80
N THR A 154 16.58 10.64 -6.96
CA THR A 154 17.12 10.21 -8.25
C THR A 154 16.07 9.48 -9.08
N GLN A 155 15.24 8.64 -8.45
CA GLN A 155 14.15 7.94 -9.13
C GLN A 155 12.99 8.89 -9.51
N ILE A 156 12.62 9.83 -8.63
CA ILE A 156 11.57 10.83 -8.93
C ILE A 156 11.97 11.71 -10.10
N SER A 157 13.21 12.22 -10.13
CA SER A 157 13.67 13.07 -11.22
C SER A 157 13.65 12.32 -12.56
N MET A 158 14.00 11.04 -12.58
CA MET A 158 13.86 10.18 -13.76
C MET A 158 12.40 9.97 -14.20
N ILE A 159 11.46 9.82 -13.26
CA ILE A 159 10.03 9.69 -13.57
C ILE A 159 9.48 11.03 -14.09
N GLN A 160 9.89 12.16 -13.52
CA GLN A 160 9.48 13.50 -13.96
C GLN A 160 10.04 13.85 -15.34
N THR A 161 11.30 13.52 -15.63
CA THR A 161 11.89 13.74 -16.97
C THR A 161 11.24 12.85 -18.01
N LYS A 162 10.94 11.58 -17.70
CA LYS A 162 10.23 10.69 -18.61
C LYS A 162 8.79 11.16 -18.87
N ALA A 163 8.08 11.59 -17.83
CA ALA A 163 6.74 12.15 -17.96
C ALA A 163 6.76 13.45 -18.79
N ALA A 164 7.75 14.33 -18.58
CA ALA A 164 7.91 15.55 -19.37
C ALA A 164 8.26 15.26 -20.84
N GLU A 165 9.08 14.25 -21.11
CA GLU A 165 9.38 13.79 -22.47
C GLU A 165 8.17 13.16 -23.17
N GLU A 166 7.37 12.33 -22.48
CA GLU A 166 6.15 11.77 -23.06
C GLU A 166 5.11 12.85 -23.34
N VAL A 167 4.92 13.81 -22.42
CA VAL A 167 4.04 14.97 -22.66
C VAL A 167 4.52 15.78 -23.87
N LYS A 168 5.83 15.97 -24.04
CA LYS A 168 6.40 16.66 -25.19
C LYS A 168 6.22 15.89 -26.50
N LYS A 169 6.39 14.56 -26.49
CA LYS A 169 6.14 13.68 -27.64
C LYS A 169 4.67 13.64 -28.06
N LEU A 170 3.75 13.66 -27.09
CA LEU A 170 2.31 13.77 -27.34
C LEU A 170 1.90 15.15 -27.89
N GLN A 171 2.61 16.22 -27.50
CA GLN A 171 2.43 17.56 -28.07
C GLN A 171 3.00 17.71 -29.48
N GLU A 172 4.05 16.97 -29.82
CA GLU A 172 4.63 16.94 -31.18
C GLU A 172 3.79 16.10 -32.16
N GLN A 173 3.10 15.06 -31.69
CA GLN A 173 2.21 14.23 -32.52
C GLN A 173 0.80 14.80 -32.72
N ASN A 174 0.38 15.83 -31.98
CA ASN A 174 -0.94 16.44 -32.13
C ASN A 174 -0.86 17.98 -32.27
N PRO A 175 -0.74 18.51 -33.49
CA PRO A 175 -0.59 19.96 -33.73
C PRO A 175 -1.87 20.79 -33.50
N GLU A 176 -3.05 20.19 -33.28
CA GLU A 176 -4.32 20.94 -33.24
C GLU A 176 -4.55 21.81 -32.00
N LYS A 177 -3.71 21.76 -30.95
CA LYS A 177 -3.89 22.62 -29.77
C LYS A 177 -3.12 23.95 -29.80
N LYS A 178 -2.18 24.14 -30.72
CA LYS A 178 -1.42 25.41 -30.83
C LYS A 178 -2.29 26.59 -31.30
N GLU A 179 -3.37 26.35 -32.03
CA GLU A 179 -4.24 27.43 -32.54
C GLU A 179 -5.33 27.88 -31.56
N SER A 180 -5.71 27.05 -30.58
CA SER A 180 -6.78 27.41 -29.63
C SER A 180 -6.35 28.32 -28.47
N SER A 181 -5.04 28.42 -28.18
CA SER A 181 -4.52 29.39 -27.20
C SER A 181 -4.15 30.73 -27.82
N SER A 182 -3.81 30.80 -29.11
CA SER A 182 -3.52 32.06 -29.80
C SER A 182 -4.77 32.85 -30.18
N SER A 183 -5.91 32.20 -30.38
CA SER A 183 -7.15 32.85 -30.84
C SER A 183 -8.05 33.41 -29.72
N LYS A 184 -7.79 33.05 -28.45
CA LYS A 184 -8.58 33.56 -27.30
C LYS A 184 -8.04 34.84 -26.67
N GLU A 185 -6.78 35.22 -26.91
CA GLU A 185 -6.23 36.50 -26.42
C GLU A 185 -6.57 37.70 -27.32
N ASP A 186 -6.80 37.50 -28.62
CA ASP A 186 -7.02 38.62 -29.55
C ASP A 186 -8.49 39.09 -29.63
N SER A 187 -9.47 38.23 -29.35
CA SER A 187 -10.89 38.63 -29.39
C SER A 187 -11.34 39.46 -28.19
N SER A 188 -10.60 39.44 -27.08
CA SER A 188 -10.91 40.24 -25.88
C SER A 188 -10.44 41.70 -25.97
N LYS A 189 -9.58 42.06 -26.93
CA LYS A 189 -9.05 43.43 -27.07
C LYS A 189 -9.78 44.30 -28.10
N SER A 190 -10.64 43.75 -28.96
CA SER A 190 -11.28 44.51 -30.04
C SER A 190 -12.70 45.03 -29.77
N GLN A 191 -13.31 44.74 -28.60
CA GLN A 191 -14.65 45.27 -28.26
C GLN A 191 -14.65 46.50 -27.32
N ARG A 192 -13.48 47.13 -27.10
CA ARG A 192 -13.39 48.48 -26.53
C ARG A 192 -12.85 49.45 -27.57
N LYS A 193 -13.67 49.76 -28.57
CA LYS A 193 -13.62 51.02 -29.32
C LYS A 193 -15.01 51.39 -29.80
#